data_AF-E3MBJ3-F1
#
_entry.id   AF-E3MBJ3-F1
#
_cell.length_a   1.000
_cell.length_b   1.000
_cell.length_c   1.000
_cell.angle_alpha   90.00
_cell.angle_beta   90.00
_cell.angle_gamma   90.00
#
_symmetry.space_group_name_H-M   'P 1'
#
loop_
_entity.id
_entity.type
_entity.pdbx_description
1 polymer ?
#
loop_
_entity_poly.entity_id
_entity_poly.type
_entity_poly.pdbx_seq_one_letter_code
_entity_poly.pdbx_strand_id
1 'polypeptide(L)'
;MWKLSTLLLVASASAVVLPGHREAPELTGQALIDYVNSAQKLWTAGHQVIPKEKITKKLMDVKYLVPHKDEDIVATEVADAIPDSFDARDKWSSCVSINNIRDQSDCGSCWAFAAAEAISDRTCIASNGAVNTLLSSQDLLSCCVGVLSCGNG
;
A
#
# COMPACT_ATOMS: atom_id res chain seq x y z
N MET A 1 1.55 -38.67 -70.49
CA MET A 1 2.35 -38.31 -69.30
C MET A 1 1.80 -37.01 -68.74
N TRP A 2 0.94 -37.06 -67.71
CA TRP A 2 0.55 -35.87 -66.95
C TRP A 2 0.36 -36.31 -65.49
N LYS A 3 1.21 -35.82 -64.60
CA LYS A 3 1.10 -36.05 -63.15
C LYS A 3 0.33 -34.85 -62.57
N LEU A 4 -0.89 -35.07 -62.08
CA LEU A 4 -1.54 -34.12 -61.19
C LEU A 4 -0.93 -34.28 -59.80
N SER A 5 -0.18 -33.28 -59.36
CA SER A 5 0.22 -33.13 -57.96
C SER A 5 -0.84 -32.31 -57.25
N THR A 6 -1.68 -32.97 -56.47
CA THR A 6 -2.62 -32.33 -55.54
C THR A 6 -1.84 -31.87 -54.31
N LEU A 7 -1.63 -30.56 -54.15
CA LEU A 7 -1.14 -29.99 -52.90
C LEU A 7 -2.30 -29.90 -51.90
N LEU A 8 -2.23 -30.68 -50.82
CA LEU A 8 -3.07 -30.50 -49.64
C LEU A 8 -2.49 -29.34 -48.80
N LEU A 9 -3.18 -28.21 -48.81
CA LEU A 9 -2.96 -27.13 -47.86
C LEU A 9 -3.60 -27.52 -46.52
N VAL A 10 -2.77 -27.90 -45.55
CA VAL A 10 -3.20 -28.10 -44.16
C VAL A 10 -3.24 -26.73 -43.50
N ALA A 11 -4.44 -26.18 -43.32
CA ALA A 11 -4.63 -24.99 -42.51
C ALA A 11 -4.51 -25.38 -41.02
N SER A 12 -3.33 -25.14 -40.43
CA SER A 12 -3.15 -25.25 -38.99
C SER A 12 -3.81 -24.04 -38.32
N ALA A 13 -5.02 -24.22 -37.79
CA ALA A 13 -5.63 -23.26 -36.88
C ALA A 13 -4.88 -23.32 -35.54
N SER A 14 -3.85 -22.49 -35.38
CA SER A 14 -3.28 -22.22 -34.07
C SER A 14 -4.26 -21.37 -33.29
N ALA A 15 -5.13 -22.03 -32.51
CA ALA A 15 -5.88 -21.35 -31.48
C ALA A 15 -4.87 -20.77 -30.48
N VAL A 16 -4.72 -19.44 -30.47
CA VAL A 16 -4.07 -18.73 -29.37
C VAL A 16 -4.97 -18.91 -28.17
N VAL A 17 -4.61 -19.87 -27.31
CA VAL A 17 -5.16 -19.95 -25.96
C VAL A 17 -4.58 -18.73 -25.24
N LEU A 18 -5.34 -17.64 -25.22
CA LEU A 18 -5.13 -16.58 -24.25
C LEU A 18 -5.03 -17.26 -22.88
N PRO A 19 -4.03 -16.96 -22.05
CA PRO A 19 -3.97 -17.53 -20.71
C PRO A 19 -5.27 -17.10 -20.03
N GLY A 20 -6.24 -18.01 -19.97
CA GLY A 20 -7.47 -17.78 -19.24
C GLY A 20 -7.05 -17.34 -17.86
N HIS A 21 -7.72 -16.33 -17.32
CA HIS A 21 -7.67 -16.06 -15.89
C HIS A 21 -7.88 -17.40 -15.20
N ARG A 22 -6.78 -18.00 -14.73
CA ARG A 22 -6.86 -19.16 -13.86
C ARG A 22 -7.56 -18.60 -12.65
N GLU A 23 -8.81 -19.01 -12.42
CA GLU A 23 -9.41 -18.86 -11.11
C GLU A 23 -8.38 -19.41 -10.14
N ALA A 24 -7.79 -18.49 -9.36
CA ALA A 24 -6.85 -18.90 -8.35
C ALA A 24 -7.63 -19.85 -7.44
N PRO A 25 -7.14 -21.06 -7.16
CA PRO A 25 -7.81 -21.93 -6.19
C PRO A 25 -8.07 -21.11 -4.91
N GLU A 26 -9.24 -21.30 -4.29
CA GLU A 26 -9.56 -20.64 -3.00
C GLU A 26 -8.65 -21.21 -1.90
N LEU A 27 -7.40 -20.78 -1.90
CA LEU A 27 -6.41 -21.16 -0.91
C LEU A 27 -6.60 -20.30 0.34
N THR A 28 -6.56 -20.94 1.50
CA THR A 28 -6.63 -20.28 2.80
C THR A 28 -5.56 -20.86 3.73
N GLY A 29 -5.26 -20.15 4.82
CA GLY A 29 -4.29 -20.59 5.82
C GLY A 29 -2.90 -20.89 5.25
N GLN A 30 -2.30 -22.00 5.67
CA GLN A 30 -0.95 -22.40 5.26
C GLN A 30 -0.82 -22.61 3.75
N ALA A 31 -1.83 -23.17 3.08
CA ALA A 31 -1.78 -23.42 1.64
C ALA A 31 -1.65 -22.13 0.82
N LEU A 32 -2.28 -21.05 1.27
CA LEU A 32 -2.13 -19.72 0.66
C LEU A 32 -0.72 -19.17 0.89
N ILE A 33 -0.20 -19.30 2.11
CA ILE A 33 1.16 -18.85 2.47
C ILE A 33 2.20 -19.55 1.59
N ASP A 34 2.11 -20.88 1.46
CA ASP A 34 3.05 -21.68 0.68
C ASP A 34 2.98 -21.32 -0.81
N TYR A 35 1.77 -21.17 -1.36
CA TYR A 35 1.58 -20.74 -2.74
C TYR A 35 2.23 -19.39 -2.99
N VAL A 36 1.96 -18.39 -2.15
CA VAL A 36 2.52 -17.04 -2.30
C VAL A 36 4.04 -17.06 -2.19
N ASN A 37 4.61 -17.76 -1.23
CA ASN A 37 6.06 -17.88 -1.05
C ASN A 37 6.75 -18.69 -2.16
N SER A 38 6.01 -19.57 -2.85
CA SER A 38 6.51 -20.28 -4.03
C SER A 38 6.48 -19.42 -5.30
N ALA A 39 5.48 -18.54 -5.41
CA ALA A 39 5.22 -17.72 -6.60
C ALA A 39 6.12 -16.48 -6.68
N GLN A 40 6.66 -16.01 -5.56
CA GLN A 40 7.55 -14.83 -5.51
C GLN A 40 8.62 -14.97 -4.40
N LYS A 41 9.71 -14.18 -4.51
CA LYS A 41 10.84 -14.16 -3.55
C LYS A 41 11.17 -12.76 -2.99
N LEU A 42 10.34 -11.76 -3.27
CA LEU A 42 10.55 -10.35 -2.88
C LEU A 42 10.18 -10.08 -1.42
N TRP A 43 9.24 -10.85 -0.87
CA TRP A 43 8.79 -10.77 0.52
C TRP A 43 8.37 -12.15 1.01
N THR A 44 8.25 -12.34 2.32
CA THR A 44 7.83 -13.62 2.90
C THR A 44 6.44 -13.48 3.52
N ALA A 45 5.47 -14.25 3.02
CA ALA A 45 4.15 -14.39 3.62
C ALA A 45 4.24 -15.22 4.90
N GLY A 46 3.43 -14.85 5.90
CA GLY A 46 3.36 -15.54 7.18
C GLY A 46 1.96 -15.52 7.78
N HIS A 47 1.79 -16.25 8.87
CA HIS A 47 0.51 -16.35 9.57
C HIS A 47 0.06 -15.00 10.13
N GLN A 48 -1.22 -14.69 9.92
CA GLN A 48 -1.86 -13.56 10.57
C GLN A 48 -2.29 -13.96 11.97
N VAL A 49 -1.82 -13.23 12.99
CA VAL A 49 -2.22 -13.44 14.39
C VAL A 49 -3.66 -12.98 14.62
N ILE A 50 -4.14 -12.03 13.81
CA ILE A 50 -5.46 -11.42 13.93
C ILE A 50 -6.37 -11.97 12.81
N PRO A 51 -7.61 -12.42 13.13
CA PRO A 51 -8.58 -12.84 12.10
C PRO A 51 -8.89 -11.73 11.10
N LYS A 52 -9.11 -12.11 9.83
CA LYS A 52 -9.40 -11.19 8.73
C LYS A 52 -10.56 -10.25 9.06
N GLU A 53 -11.62 -10.77 9.68
CA GLU A 53 -12.82 -10.01 10.02
C GLU A 53 -12.51 -8.89 11.01
N LYS A 54 -11.57 -9.12 11.93
CA LYS A 54 -11.13 -8.10 12.88
C LYS A 54 -10.21 -7.09 12.21
N ILE A 55 -9.33 -7.52 11.29
CA ILE A 55 -8.50 -6.61 10.50
C ILE A 55 -9.37 -5.68 9.66
N THR A 56 -10.35 -6.22 8.92
CA THR A 56 -11.21 -5.42 8.04
C THR A 56 -12.00 -4.34 8.78
N LYS A 57 -12.44 -4.61 10.02
CA LYS A 57 -13.11 -3.61 10.87
C LYS A 57 -12.22 -2.42 11.26
N LYS A 58 -10.90 -2.59 11.19
CA LYS A 58 -9.90 -1.55 11.45
C LYS A 58 -9.55 -0.73 10.22
N LEU A 59 -10.04 -1.08 9.03
CA LEU A 59 -9.69 -0.37 7.80
C LEU A 59 -10.71 0.71 7.47
N MET A 60 -10.28 1.68 6.68
CA MET A 60 -11.19 2.65 6.07
C MET A 60 -12.05 2.01 4.98
N ASP A 61 -13.19 2.63 4.68
CA ASP A 61 -14.03 2.27 3.55
C ASP A 61 -13.26 2.41 2.22
N VAL A 62 -13.38 1.40 1.36
CA VAL A 62 -12.67 1.33 0.07
C VAL A 62 -13.03 2.48 -0.87
N LYS A 63 -14.19 3.15 -0.67
CA LYS A 63 -14.58 4.31 -1.48
C LYS A 63 -13.58 5.49 -1.40
N TYR A 64 -12.73 5.51 -0.36
CA TYR A 64 -11.70 6.54 -0.19
C TYR A 64 -10.37 6.21 -0.90
N LEU A 65 -10.24 5.00 -1.48
CA LEU A 65 -9.12 4.67 -2.36
C LEU A 65 -9.32 5.30 -3.74
N VAL A 66 -9.25 6.62 -3.80
CA VAL A 66 -9.35 7.40 -5.03
C VAL A 66 -7.95 7.71 -5.56
N PRO A 67 -7.71 7.60 -6.89
CA PRO A 67 -6.48 8.08 -7.48
C PRO A 67 -6.29 9.57 -7.23
N HIS A 68 -5.06 9.99 -6.97
CA HIS A 68 -4.70 11.41 -6.94
C HIS A 68 -4.89 12.04 -8.31
N LYS A 69 -5.31 13.30 -8.32
CA LYS A 69 -5.38 14.09 -9.55
C LYS A 69 -4.01 14.67 -9.87
N ASP A 70 -3.73 14.91 -11.14
CA ASP A 70 -2.46 15.55 -11.56
C ASP A 70 -2.28 16.94 -10.91
N GLU A 71 -3.39 17.63 -10.61
CA GLU A 71 -3.44 18.91 -9.91
C GLU A 71 -2.90 18.84 -8.47
N ASP A 72 -2.95 17.66 -7.84
CA ASP A 72 -2.43 17.45 -6.47
C ASP A 72 -0.89 17.32 -6.46
N ILE A 73 -0.27 17.16 -7.63
CA ILE A 73 1.17 16.98 -7.78
C ILE A 73 1.84 18.35 -7.91
N VAL A 74 2.42 18.82 -6.80
CA VAL A 74 3.24 20.04 -6.81
C VAL A 74 4.61 19.71 -7.42
N ALA A 75 4.88 20.22 -8.62
CA ALA A 75 6.23 20.19 -9.18
C ALA A 75 7.18 20.97 -8.25
N THR A 76 8.21 20.30 -7.77
CA THR A 76 9.21 20.89 -6.88
C THR A 76 10.61 20.63 -7.43
N GLU A 77 11.52 21.54 -7.13
CA GLU A 77 12.93 21.35 -7.46
C GLU A 77 13.45 20.16 -6.66
N VAL A 78 13.81 19.10 -7.37
CA VAL A 78 14.38 17.89 -6.79
C VAL A 78 15.89 18.11 -6.67
N ALA A 79 16.48 17.74 -5.53
CA ALA A 79 17.92 17.86 -5.35
C ALA A 79 18.69 17.08 -6.43
N ASP A 80 19.75 17.68 -6.97
CA ASP A 80 20.58 17.07 -8.03
C ASP A 80 21.21 15.73 -7.61
N ALA A 81 21.41 15.53 -6.30
CA ALA A 81 21.97 14.32 -5.72
C ALA A 81 21.07 13.78 -4.60
N ILE A 82 20.22 12.81 -4.93
CA ILE A 82 19.48 11.99 -3.96
C ILE A 82 20.31 10.73 -3.67
N PRO A 83 20.52 10.36 -2.40
CA PRO A 83 21.25 9.14 -2.07
C PRO A 83 20.48 7.87 -2.48
N ASP A 84 21.21 6.81 -2.84
CA ASP A 84 20.63 5.51 -3.19
C ASP A 84 19.82 4.87 -2.04
N SER A 85 20.08 5.29 -0.80
CA SER A 85 19.35 4.87 0.39
C SER A 85 19.19 6.05 1.36
N PHE A 86 18.00 6.17 1.94
CA PHE A 86 17.68 7.21 2.91
C PHE A 86 16.71 6.66 3.95
N ASP A 87 17.03 6.89 5.23
CA ASP A 87 16.14 6.63 6.36
C ASP A 87 15.98 7.91 7.18
N ALA A 88 14.74 8.37 7.33
CA ALA A 88 14.43 9.56 8.12
C ALA A 88 14.83 9.41 9.59
N ARG A 89 14.79 8.18 10.13
CA ARG A 89 15.14 7.86 11.52
C ARG A 89 16.62 8.08 11.78
N ASP A 90 17.47 7.82 10.79
CA ASP A 90 18.91 8.06 10.90
C ASP A 90 19.23 9.55 10.74
N LYS A 91 18.57 10.21 9.76
CA LYS A 91 18.81 11.62 9.45
C LYS A 91 18.36 12.57 10.56
N TRP A 92 17.23 12.27 11.20
CA TRP A 92 16.60 13.09 12.24
C TRP A 92 16.36 12.27 13.51
N SER A 93 17.39 11.56 13.95
CA SER A 93 17.34 10.66 15.12
C SER A 93 16.93 11.34 16.43
N SER A 94 17.07 12.65 16.55
CA SER A 94 16.59 13.42 17.70
C SER A 94 15.07 13.59 17.74
N CYS A 95 14.37 13.42 16.62
CA CYS A 95 12.92 13.54 16.55
C CYS A 95 12.24 12.24 17.00
N VAL A 96 11.61 12.26 18.18
CA VAL A 96 11.06 11.05 18.79
C VAL A 96 9.87 10.49 18.01
N SER A 97 9.17 11.35 17.26
CA SER A 97 8.00 10.98 16.47
C SER A 97 8.33 10.04 15.30
N ILE A 98 9.47 10.20 14.65
CA ILE A 98 9.84 9.45 13.42
C ILE A 98 10.04 7.95 13.72
N ASN A 99 10.47 7.62 14.93
CA ASN A 99 10.65 6.24 15.39
C ASN A 99 9.41 5.65 16.08
N ASN A 100 8.32 6.41 16.19
CA ASN A 100 7.15 6.02 16.96
C ASN A 100 6.11 5.32 16.07
N ILE A 101 5.79 4.07 16.40
CA ILE A 101 4.71 3.33 15.74
C ILE A 101 3.47 3.37 16.64
N ARG A 102 2.36 3.92 16.14
CA ARG A 102 1.11 4.05 16.89
C ARG A 102 0.09 3.00 16.46
N ASP A 103 -0.90 2.76 17.32
CA ASP A 103 -2.02 1.84 17.04
C ASP A 103 -3.34 2.64 16.93
N GLN A 104 -3.98 2.56 15.77
CA GLN A 104 -5.31 3.13 15.51
C GLN A 104 -6.46 2.37 16.21
N SER A 105 -6.14 1.25 16.88
CA SER A 105 -7.06 0.40 17.63
C SER A 105 -8.15 -0.21 16.74
N ASP A 106 -9.32 -0.49 17.31
CA ASP A 106 -10.49 -1.01 16.60
C ASP A 106 -11.26 0.10 15.86
N CYS A 107 -10.54 0.90 15.06
CA CYS A 107 -11.11 2.01 14.31
C CYS A 107 -10.40 2.25 12.97
N GLY A 108 -11.16 2.49 11.89
CA GLY A 108 -10.66 2.94 10.59
C GLY A 108 -10.21 4.40 10.56
N SER A 109 -9.27 4.78 11.44
CA SER A 109 -8.76 6.14 11.61
C SER A 109 -7.34 6.34 11.09
N CYS A 110 -6.85 5.44 10.22
CA CYS A 110 -5.51 5.55 9.63
C CYS A 110 -5.26 6.90 8.94
N TRP A 111 -6.28 7.51 8.32
CA TRP A 111 -6.16 8.87 7.75
C TRP A 111 -5.72 9.91 8.80
N ALA A 112 -6.28 9.87 10.00
CA ALA A 112 -5.97 10.80 11.08
C ALA A 112 -4.62 10.47 11.74
N PHE A 113 -4.30 9.18 11.88
CA PHE A 113 -3.02 8.74 12.44
C PHE A 113 -1.85 9.07 11.51
N ALA A 114 -1.92 8.69 10.23
CA ALA A 114 -0.87 8.98 9.25
C ALA A 114 -0.62 10.49 9.10
N ALA A 115 -1.69 11.30 9.08
CA ALA A 115 -1.57 12.76 9.06
C ALA A 115 -0.89 13.30 10.33
N ALA A 116 -1.37 12.91 11.52
CA ALA A 116 -0.79 13.37 12.79
C ALA A 116 0.69 12.96 12.94
N GLU A 117 1.04 11.74 12.55
CA GLU A 117 2.42 11.23 12.58
C GLU A 117 3.32 12.06 11.67
N ALA A 118 2.96 12.23 10.39
CA ALA A 118 3.76 13.02 9.45
C ALA A 118 3.87 14.51 9.85
N ILE A 119 2.82 15.11 10.41
CA ILE A 119 2.87 16.49 10.90
C ILE A 119 3.76 16.59 12.15
N SER A 120 3.73 15.59 13.04
CA SER A 120 4.63 15.55 14.21
C SER A 120 6.09 15.54 13.78
N ASP A 121 6.43 14.67 12.82
CA ASP A 121 7.77 14.56 12.24
C ASP A 121 8.22 15.87 11.61
N ARG A 122 7.39 16.44 10.73
CA ARG A 122 7.70 17.70 10.05
C ARG A 122 7.84 18.86 11.03
N THR A 123 7.05 18.89 12.10
CA THR A 123 7.14 19.91 13.15
C THR A 123 8.48 19.82 13.88
N CYS A 124 8.92 18.62 14.24
CA CYS A 124 10.24 18.43 14.84
C CYS A 124 11.37 18.81 13.89
N ILE A 125 11.32 18.36 12.63
CA ILE A 125 12.33 18.65 11.62
C ILE A 125 12.43 20.17 11.37
N ALA A 126 11.31 20.83 11.12
CA ALA A 126 11.28 22.27 10.81
C ALA A 126 11.69 23.14 11.99
N SER A 127 11.45 22.69 13.22
CA SER A 127 11.82 23.40 14.44
C SER A 127 13.23 23.05 14.96
N ASN A 128 13.99 22.24 14.22
CA ASN A 128 15.28 21.69 14.66
C ASN A 128 15.21 21.05 16.05
N GLY A 129 14.13 20.32 16.33
CA GLY A 129 13.90 19.62 17.60
C GLY A 129 13.35 20.48 18.73
N ALA A 130 13.13 21.79 18.54
CA ALA A 130 12.55 22.64 19.58
C ALA A 130 11.10 22.22 19.93
N VAL A 131 10.36 21.70 18.95
CA VAL A 131 9.03 21.11 19.15
C VAL A 131 9.10 19.62 18.80
N ASN A 132 9.26 18.78 19.81
CA ASN A 132 9.48 17.35 19.65
C ASN A 132 8.42 16.57 20.43
N THR A 133 7.21 16.52 19.88
CA THR A 133 6.04 15.92 20.53
C THR A 133 5.17 15.18 19.52
N LEU A 134 4.35 14.26 20.02
CA LEU A 134 3.36 13.54 19.23
C LEU A 134 2.07 14.36 19.17
N LEU A 135 1.66 14.77 17.98
CA LEU A 135 0.41 15.47 17.78
C LEU A 135 -0.78 14.52 17.93
N SER A 136 -1.92 15.10 18.36
CA SER A 136 -3.12 14.34 18.70
C SER A 136 -3.84 13.86 17.45
N SER A 137 -3.69 12.58 17.11
CA SER A 137 -4.54 11.93 16.10
C SER A 137 -6.00 11.90 16.52
N GLN A 138 -6.28 11.87 17.83
CA GLN A 138 -7.63 11.91 18.37
C GLN A 138 -8.30 13.26 18.10
N ASP A 139 -7.56 14.37 18.21
CA ASP A 139 -8.11 15.69 17.93
C ASP A 139 -8.50 15.82 16.44
N LEU A 140 -7.63 15.39 15.52
CA LEU A 140 -7.97 15.30 14.10
C LEU A 140 -9.21 14.41 13.87
N LEU A 141 -9.28 13.25 14.53
CA LEU A 141 -10.37 12.30 14.37
C LEU A 141 -11.72 12.81 14.90
N SER A 142 -11.75 13.51 16.03
CA SER A 142 -13.01 13.90 16.69
C SER A 142 -13.42 15.35 16.52
N CYS A 143 -12.47 16.25 16.23
CA CYS A 143 -12.72 17.68 16.15
C CYS A 143 -12.77 18.20 14.71
N CYS A 144 -12.27 17.43 13.73
CA CYS A 144 -12.51 17.74 12.32
C CYS A 144 -13.95 17.36 11.94
N VAL A 145 -14.86 18.33 12.05
CA VAL A 145 -16.31 18.11 11.93
C VAL A 145 -16.76 17.90 10.48
N GLY A 146 -17.85 17.14 10.31
CA GLY A 146 -18.49 16.90 9.01
C GLY A 146 -18.68 15.41 8.73
N VAL A 147 -18.15 14.94 7.60
CA VAL A 147 -18.23 13.54 7.15
C VAL A 147 -17.11 12.66 7.71
N LEU A 148 -16.10 13.26 8.36
CA LEU A 148 -14.94 12.56 8.89
C LEU A 148 -15.27 11.88 10.21
N SER A 149 -14.89 10.61 10.33
CA SER A 149 -15.15 9.78 11.50
C SER A 149 -14.36 8.47 11.42
N CYS A 150 -14.55 7.60 12.39
CA CYS A 150 -14.03 6.25 12.32
C CYS A 150 -14.54 5.51 11.06
N GLY A 151 -13.63 5.12 10.15
CA GLY A 151 -13.96 4.47 8.88
C GLY A 151 -14.32 5.43 7.74
N ASN A 152 -14.44 6.74 8.01
CA ASN A 152 -14.70 7.77 7.01
C ASN A 152 -13.62 8.86 7.10
N GLY A 153 -12.77 8.94 6.08
CA GLY A 153 -11.61 9.84 6.05
C GLY A 153 -11.53 10.65 4.78
#